data_AF-A0A2M7AGA7-F1
#
_entry.id   AF-A0A2M7AGA7-F1
#
_cell.length_a   1.000
_cell.length_b   1.000
_cell.length_c   1.000
_cell.angle_alpha   90.00
_cell.angle_beta   90.00
_cell.angle_gamma   90.00
#
_symmetry.space_group_name_H-M   'P 1'
#
loop_
_entity.id
_entity.type
_entity.pdbx_description
1 polymer ?
#
loop_
_entity_poly.entity_id
_entity_poly.type
_entity_poly.pdbx_seq_one_letter_code
_entity_poly.pdbx_strand_id
1 'polypeptide(L)'
;MKYGCSIKAWADEGADRPLYLWLYYTFPVETARNGKYHCFPGFFAHTVDKQMKLFHKLGYRGMFHCGYGQDVEAYVTFKLMDDPGQKIEKLLDEYFSGLYGAAAKPMEELYAAMEKVYTDPRNYPKERVSGAQLSWGCLGTEERMAQFERLLQQAKSLAKTDREKRNVELFELGTWSYMTAGRQKFVDRQKAPIPSAKAPRVPDASGVLNYVQWEKAAALDERWYDRGGAEPSARKFEGRVAHDGKYLYLELTDDCDTSKLVSSAMVFPYDDWEVFVAAQRAVPYRQYAVGPSGLITALAHGEINFRMNVPIEDHGVKAMSDTSNPKKWVTRMAIPLQQAIPGGVNPGEKAYMNIIRVTGPALTGTGGLGIDTWVSYCTVHEADRLAEILLE
;
A
#
# COMPACT_ATOMS: atom_id res chain seq x y z
N MET A 1 -4.04 23.81 -15.69
CA MET A 1 -4.70 23.77 -14.37
C MET A 1 -3.71 24.26 -13.33
N LYS A 2 -4.02 25.36 -12.63
CA LYS A 2 -3.26 25.72 -11.42
C LYS A 2 -3.57 24.67 -10.34
N TYR A 3 -2.55 23.99 -9.86
CA TYR A 3 -2.67 23.02 -8.77
C TYR A 3 -3.21 23.73 -7.51
N GLY A 4 -4.21 23.14 -6.85
CA GLY A 4 -4.77 23.68 -5.60
C GLY A 4 -6.04 24.54 -5.72
N CYS A 5 -6.70 24.59 -6.89
CA CYS A 5 -7.99 25.26 -7.01
C CYS A 5 -9.08 24.50 -6.24
N SER A 6 -9.61 25.08 -5.17
CA SER A 6 -10.74 24.49 -4.43
C SER A 6 -11.98 24.41 -5.32
N ILE A 7 -12.93 23.54 -4.99
CA ILE A 7 -14.18 23.42 -5.77
C ILE A 7 -14.95 24.75 -5.89
N LYS A 8 -14.83 25.63 -4.88
CA LYS A 8 -15.38 26.99 -4.93
C LYS A 8 -14.63 27.88 -5.91
N ALA A 9 -13.31 27.89 -5.81
CA ALA A 9 -12.48 28.68 -6.73
C ALA A 9 -12.67 28.23 -8.19
N TRP A 10 -12.90 26.93 -8.43
CA TRP A 10 -13.17 26.44 -9.78
C TRP A 10 -14.53 26.88 -10.31
N ALA A 11 -15.51 27.03 -9.42
CA ALA A 11 -16.82 27.60 -9.76
C ALA A 11 -16.71 29.11 -10.04
N ASP A 12 -15.97 29.85 -9.22
CA ASP A 12 -15.75 31.29 -9.39
C ASP A 12 -15.00 31.62 -10.69
N GLU A 13 -13.98 30.83 -11.05
CA GLU A 13 -13.24 30.94 -12.32
C GLU A 13 -14.11 30.58 -13.56
N GLY A 14 -15.22 29.88 -13.34
CA GLY A 14 -16.05 29.29 -14.39
C GLY A 14 -17.43 29.91 -14.53
N ALA A 15 -17.66 31.14 -14.04
CA ALA A 15 -19.00 31.75 -13.92
C ALA A 15 -19.89 31.63 -15.18
N ASP A 16 -19.29 31.65 -16.38
CA ASP A 16 -20.01 31.61 -17.67
C ASP A 16 -20.07 30.23 -18.34
N ARG A 17 -19.47 29.18 -17.76
CA ARG A 17 -19.46 27.83 -18.36
C ARG A 17 -20.19 26.80 -17.51
N PRO A 18 -20.88 25.83 -18.11
CA PRO A 18 -21.40 24.68 -17.38
C PRO A 18 -20.30 23.92 -16.64
N LEU A 19 -20.56 23.57 -15.38
CA LEU A 19 -19.65 22.80 -14.55
C LEU A 19 -20.21 21.40 -14.32
N TYR A 20 -19.33 20.40 -14.41
CA TYR A 20 -19.64 18.99 -14.20
C TYR A 20 -18.60 18.36 -13.28
N LEU A 21 -19.01 17.38 -12.47
CA LEU A 21 -18.14 16.68 -11.53
C LEU A 21 -17.95 15.22 -11.93
N TRP A 22 -16.76 14.71 -11.63
CA TRP A 22 -16.49 13.28 -11.60
C TRP A 22 -16.26 12.90 -10.13
N LEU A 23 -17.21 12.17 -9.54
CA LEU A 23 -17.19 11.79 -8.13
C LEU A 23 -16.41 10.48 -7.98
N TYR A 24 -15.26 10.52 -7.30
CA TYR A 24 -14.43 9.35 -7.05
C TYR A 24 -14.72 8.74 -5.68
N TYR A 25 -15.67 7.79 -5.64
CA TYR A 25 -16.01 7.01 -4.43
C TYR A 25 -15.32 5.64 -4.43
N THR A 26 -14.23 5.52 -5.18
CA THR A 26 -13.43 4.29 -5.27
C THR A 26 -12.45 4.13 -4.10
N PHE A 27 -12.14 5.19 -3.37
CA PHE A 27 -11.19 5.17 -2.25
C PHE A 27 -11.88 4.94 -0.91
N PRO A 28 -11.29 4.13 0.00
CA PRO A 28 -9.95 3.55 -0.07
C PRO A 28 -9.88 2.18 -0.78
N VAL A 29 -11.00 1.65 -1.27
CA VAL A 29 -11.10 0.27 -1.82
C VAL A 29 -10.20 0.04 -3.04
N GLU A 30 -10.06 1.03 -3.93
CA GLU A 30 -9.19 0.94 -5.10
C GLU A 30 -7.72 0.80 -4.69
N THR A 31 -7.25 1.63 -3.75
CA THR A 31 -5.92 1.48 -3.16
C THR A 31 -5.75 0.10 -2.53
N ALA A 32 -6.78 -0.40 -1.83
CA ALA A 32 -6.76 -1.70 -1.20
C ALA A 32 -6.66 -2.86 -2.21
N ARG A 33 -7.41 -2.79 -3.31
CA ARG A 33 -7.37 -3.76 -4.41
C ARG A 33 -5.99 -3.77 -5.08
N ASN A 34 -5.45 -2.59 -5.38
CA ASN A 34 -4.13 -2.46 -5.98
C ASN A 34 -3.03 -2.96 -5.04
N GLY A 35 -3.16 -2.72 -3.73
CA GLY A 35 -2.28 -3.21 -2.68
C GLY A 35 -2.60 -4.62 -2.16
N LYS A 36 -3.56 -5.35 -2.77
CA LYS A 36 -3.97 -6.71 -2.39
C LYS A 36 -4.31 -6.91 -0.90
N TYR A 37 -4.85 -5.89 -0.23
CA TYR A 37 -5.34 -5.98 1.15
C TYR A 37 -6.82 -5.60 1.23
N HIS A 38 -7.45 -5.86 2.38
CA HIS A 38 -8.82 -5.38 2.64
C HIS A 38 -8.75 -4.12 3.48
N CYS A 39 -9.37 -3.03 3.06
CA CYS A 39 -9.40 -1.79 3.82
C CYS A 39 -10.59 -1.71 4.78
N PHE A 40 -10.56 -0.72 5.67
CA PHE A 40 -11.79 -0.21 6.27
C PHE A 40 -12.55 0.55 5.18
N PRO A 41 -13.77 0.13 4.79
CA PRO A 41 -14.52 0.81 3.73
C PRO A 41 -14.84 2.26 4.10
N GLY A 42 -15.00 3.12 3.10
CA GLY A 42 -15.60 4.44 3.32
C GLY A 42 -17.05 4.32 3.80
N PHE A 43 -17.45 5.14 4.76
CA PHE A 43 -18.85 5.30 5.14
C PHE A 43 -19.04 6.79 5.36
N PHE A 44 -19.88 7.46 4.57
CA PHE A 44 -19.89 8.93 4.51
C PHE A 44 -21.16 9.57 3.91
N ALA A 45 -22.34 8.95 4.01
CA ALA A 45 -23.61 9.47 3.46
C ALA A 45 -23.94 10.92 3.91
N HIS A 46 -23.67 11.29 5.16
CA HIS A 46 -23.87 12.67 5.63
C HIS A 46 -22.87 13.65 5.02
N THR A 47 -21.69 13.17 4.60
CA THR A 47 -20.74 13.99 3.84
C THR A 47 -21.22 14.15 2.39
N VAL A 48 -21.81 13.11 1.79
CA VAL A 48 -22.47 13.21 0.48
C VAL A 48 -23.54 14.31 0.52
N ASP A 49 -24.44 14.31 1.50
CA ASP A 49 -25.48 15.34 1.64
C ASP A 49 -24.90 16.77 1.63
N LYS A 50 -23.87 17.01 2.45
CA LYS A 50 -23.19 18.32 2.53
C LYS A 50 -22.56 18.72 1.20
N GLN A 51 -21.93 17.76 0.52
CA GLN A 51 -21.26 17.98 -0.76
C GLN A 51 -22.27 18.25 -1.87
N MET A 52 -23.32 17.44 -2.00
CA MET A 52 -24.35 17.61 -3.03
C MET A 52 -25.06 18.97 -2.91
N LYS A 53 -25.40 19.40 -1.69
CA LYS A 53 -25.94 20.73 -1.43
C LYS A 53 -24.97 21.85 -1.80
N LEU A 54 -23.68 21.68 -1.50
CA LEU A 54 -22.65 22.62 -1.92
C LEU A 54 -22.55 22.70 -3.44
N PHE A 55 -22.55 21.56 -4.14
CA PHE A 55 -22.45 21.50 -5.58
C PHE A 55 -23.66 22.17 -6.25
N HIS A 56 -24.87 21.89 -5.74
CA HIS A 56 -26.07 22.57 -6.20
C HIS A 56 -25.99 24.09 -6.01
N LYS A 57 -25.56 24.55 -4.82
CA LYS A 57 -25.37 25.98 -4.53
C LYS A 57 -24.36 26.66 -5.48
N LEU A 58 -23.33 25.93 -5.89
CA LEU A 58 -22.29 26.42 -6.81
C LEU A 58 -22.67 26.27 -8.29
N GLY A 59 -23.86 25.77 -8.62
CA GLY A 59 -24.35 25.69 -10.00
C GLY A 59 -23.77 24.54 -10.83
N TYR A 60 -23.24 23.49 -10.19
CA TYR A 60 -22.82 22.27 -10.90
C TYR A 60 -24.04 21.57 -11.52
N ARG A 61 -23.99 21.31 -12.82
CA ARG A 61 -25.15 20.87 -13.61
C ARG A 61 -25.24 19.36 -13.82
N GLY A 62 -24.17 18.63 -13.58
CA GLY A 62 -24.18 17.19 -13.73
C GLY A 62 -22.98 16.54 -13.07
N MET A 63 -23.11 15.26 -12.76
CA MET A 63 -22.12 14.50 -12.01
C MET A 63 -22.02 13.10 -12.60
N PHE A 64 -20.80 12.60 -12.74
CA PHE A 64 -20.51 11.22 -13.09
C PHE A 64 -20.06 10.50 -11.83
N HIS A 65 -20.75 9.43 -11.44
CA HIS A 65 -20.37 8.62 -10.30
C HIS A 65 -19.37 7.55 -10.72
N CYS A 66 -18.17 7.58 -10.12
CA CYS A 66 -17.12 6.61 -10.35
C CYS A 66 -16.81 5.86 -9.08
N GLY A 67 -17.13 4.57 -9.11
CA GLY A 67 -17.04 3.67 -7.98
C GLY A 67 -18.21 2.70 -7.98
N TYR A 68 -17.92 1.45 -7.64
CA TYR A 68 -18.91 0.43 -7.29
C TYR A 68 -18.43 -0.17 -5.98
N GLY A 69 -19.17 0.02 -4.89
CA GLY A 69 -18.81 -0.68 -3.65
C GLY A 69 -19.36 -0.20 -2.31
N GLN A 70 -20.38 0.67 -2.25
CA GLN A 70 -20.96 1.10 -0.97
C GLN A 70 -22.47 1.35 -1.14
N ASP A 71 -23.29 0.42 -0.64
CA ASP A 71 -24.72 0.37 -0.98
C ASP A 71 -25.47 1.64 -0.54
N VAL A 72 -25.21 2.12 0.68
CA VAL A 72 -25.86 3.34 1.23
C VAL A 72 -25.39 4.58 0.48
N GLU A 73 -24.08 4.75 0.29
CA GLU A 73 -23.48 5.89 -0.41
C GLU A 73 -23.99 5.98 -1.84
N ALA A 74 -24.07 4.86 -2.57
CA ALA A 74 -24.60 4.85 -3.93
C ALA A 74 -26.08 5.27 -3.95
N TYR A 75 -26.89 4.68 -3.07
CA TYR A 75 -28.31 5.01 -2.95
C TYR A 75 -28.55 6.50 -2.68
N VAL A 76 -27.92 7.06 -1.64
CA VAL A 76 -28.13 8.47 -1.28
C VAL A 76 -27.56 9.41 -2.35
N THR A 77 -26.46 9.03 -3.01
CA THR A 77 -25.85 9.85 -4.06
C THR A 77 -26.77 9.96 -5.26
N PHE A 78 -27.34 8.85 -5.73
CA PHE A 78 -28.25 8.88 -6.88
C PHE A 78 -29.52 9.66 -6.57
N LYS A 79 -30.10 9.49 -5.38
CA LYS A 79 -31.25 10.30 -4.94
C LYS A 79 -30.92 11.79 -4.91
N LEU A 80 -29.75 12.17 -4.38
CA LEU A 80 -29.33 13.58 -4.28
C LEU A 80 -28.85 14.17 -5.62
N MET A 81 -28.43 13.34 -6.58
CA MET A 81 -28.15 13.75 -7.95
C MET A 81 -29.42 14.16 -8.68
N ASP A 82 -30.53 13.45 -8.44
CA ASP A 82 -31.85 13.78 -8.98
C ASP A 82 -32.46 15.01 -8.27
N ASP A 83 -32.42 15.04 -6.93
CA ASP A 83 -32.91 16.16 -6.13
C ASP A 83 -32.01 16.41 -4.90
N PRO A 84 -31.15 17.45 -4.93
CA PRO A 84 -30.27 17.80 -3.81
C PRO A 84 -30.99 18.45 -2.63
N GLY A 85 -32.30 18.75 -2.76
CA GLY A 85 -33.15 19.27 -1.69
C GLY A 85 -33.67 18.20 -0.73
N GLN A 86 -33.50 16.90 -1.07
CA GLN A 86 -33.91 15.80 -0.21
C GLN A 86 -33.17 15.82 1.13
N LYS A 87 -33.83 15.31 2.18
CA LYS A 87 -33.28 15.26 3.53
C LYS A 87 -32.60 13.92 3.74
N ILE A 88 -31.30 13.94 4.08
CA ILE A 88 -30.51 12.72 4.29
C ILE A 88 -31.15 11.76 5.30
N GLU A 89 -31.66 12.26 6.42
CA GLU A 89 -32.33 11.43 7.44
C GLU A 89 -33.52 10.65 6.87
N LYS A 90 -34.27 11.24 5.93
CA LYS A 90 -35.40 10.55 5.28
C LYS A 90 -34.93 9.47 4.31
N LEU A 91 -33.83 9.72 3.60
CA LEU A 91 -33.25 8.75 2.67
C LEU A 91 -32.67 7.55 3.43
N LEU A 92 -31.98 7.80 4.55
CA LEU A 92 -31.46 6.73 5.40
C LEU A 92 -32.61 5.93 6.03
N ASP A 93 -33.64 6.59 6.56
CA ASP A 93 -34.84 5.91 7.08
C ASP A 93 -35.52 5.05 5.99
N GLU A 94 -35.74 5.59 4.77
CA GLU A 94 -36.27 4.83 3.63
C GLU A 94 -35.41 3.60 3.32
N TYR A 95 -34.09 3.77 3.25
CA TYR A 95 -33.14 2.71 2.93
C TYR A 95 -33.17 1.59 3.98
N PHE A 96 -32.97 1.94 5.26
CA PHE A 96 -32.86 0.95 6.32
C PHE A 96 -34.19 0.28 6.64
N SER A 97 -35.29 1.05 6.72
CA SER A 97 -36.62 0.48 6.95
C SER A 97 -37.06 -0.41 5.79
N GLY A 98 -36.80 0.01 4.54
CA GLY A 98 -37.18 -0.74 3.34
C GLY A 98 -36.46 -2.08 3.19
N LEU A 99 -35.14 -2.10 3.46
CA LEU A 99 -34.34 -3.32 3.33
C LEU A 99 -34.43 -4.23 4.55
N TYR A 100 -34.39 -3.68 5.76
CA TYR A 100 -34.17 -4.50 6.97
C TYR A 100 -35.40 -4.59 7.88
N GLY A 101 -36.44 -3.78 7.66
CA GLY A 101 -37.70 -3.84 8.40
C GLY A 101 -37.51 -3.88 9.92
N ALA A 102 -37.85 -4.99 10.57
CA ALA A 102 -37.67 -5.14 12.03
C ALA A 102 -36.20 -5.00 12.49
N ALA A 103 -35.24 -5.25 11.62
CA ALA A 103 -33.81 -5.09 11.87
C ALA A 103 -33.25 -3.70 11.44
N ALA A 104 -34.10 -2.77 10.99
CA ALA A 104 -33.65 -1.47 10.48
C ALA A 104 -32.82 -0.68 11.48
N LYS A 105 -33.32 -0.52 12.71
CA LYS A 105 -32.66 0.28 13.74
C LYS A 105 -31.21 -0.17 14.04
N PRO A 106 -30.92 -1.44 14.38
CA PRO A 106 -29.53 -1.85 14.62
C PRO A 106 -28.65 -1.78 13.37
N MET A 107 -29.21 -1.93 12.16
CA MET A 107 -28.46 -1.76 10.91
C MET A 107 -28.09 -0.30 10.64
N GLU A 108 -29.02 0.62 10.91
CA GLU A 108 -28.77 2.06 10.83
C GLU A 108 -27.73 2.49 11.88
N GLU A 109 -27.87 2.04 13.13
CA GLU A 109 -26.90 2.31 14.20
C GLU A 109 -25.49 1.76 13.86
N LEU A 110 -25.43 0.58 13.25
CA LEU A 110 -24.18 0.00 12.75
C LEU A 110 -23.52 0.88 11.70
N TYR A 111 -24.29 1.29 10.69
CA TYR A 111 -23.82 2.18 9.63
C TYR A 111 -23.34 3.53 10.20
N ALA A 112 -24.14 4.18 11.05
CA ALA A 112 -23.78 5.46 11.65
C ALA A 112 -22.50 5.37 12.50
N ALA A 113 -22.30 4.24 13.19
CA ALA A 113 -21.08 4.00 13.96
C ALA A 113 -19.84 3.86 13.04
N MET A 114 -19.97 3.16 11.91
CA MET A 114 -18.89 3.04 10.91
C MET A 114 -18.60 4.37 10.20
N GLU A 115 -19.64 5.12 9.83
CA GLU A 115 -19.52 6.45 9.24
C GLU A 115 -18.82 7.43 10.18
N LYS A 116 -19.20 7.43 11.46
CA LYS A 116 -18.54 8.26 12.47
C LYS A 116 -17.05 7.92 12.58
N VAL A 117 -16.69 6.63 12.53
CA VAL A 117 -15.28 6.22 12.54
C VAL A 117 -14.55 6.77 11.31
N TYR A 118 -15.13 6.61 10.13
CA TYR A 118 -14.51 7.01 8.87
C TYR A 118 -14.42 8.54 8.70
N THR A 119 -15.40 9.30 9.17
CA THR A 119 -15.48 10.75 8.89
C THR A 119 -14.91 11.63 9.99
N ASP A 120 -14.68 11.10 11.20
CA ASP A 120 -14.13 11.88 12.31
C ASP A 120 -12.60 12.06 12.15
N PRO A 121 -12.10 13.30 11.92
CA PRO A 121 -10.68 13.54 11.71
C PRO A 121 -9.81 13.17 12.91
N ARG A 122 -10.39 13.02 14.11
CA ARG A 122 -9.66 12.59 15.31
C ARG A 122 -9.23 11.13 15.27
N ASN A 123 -9.84 10.32 14.40
CA ASN A 123 -9.44 8.93 14.19
C ASN A 123 -8.25 8.78 13.25
N TYR A 124 -7.80 9.88 12.65
CA TYR A 124 -6.67 9.91 11.74
C TYR A 124 -5.44 10.49 12.47
N PRO A 125 -4.32 9.76 12.51
CA PRO A 125 -3.10 10.25 13.14
C PRO A 125 -2.56 11.49 12.43
N LYS A 126 -1.81 12.32 13.17
CA LYS A 126 -1.12 13.49 12.59
C LYS A 126 0.03 13.05 11.70
N GLU A 127 0.69 11.97 12.10
CA GLU A 127 1.67 11.27 11.31
C GLU A 127 1.01 10.61 10.10
N ARG A 128 1.72 10.57 8.98
CA ARG A 128 1.20 9.95 7.76
C ARG A 128 1.12 8.43 7.92
N VAL A 129 -0.10 7.93 8.04
CA VAL A 129 -0.40 6.49 8.08
C VAL A 129 -1.35 6.15 6.93
N SER A 130 -1.06 5.07 6.21
CA SER A 130 -1.84 4.61 5.06
C SER A 130 -2.02 3.09 5.08
N GLY A 131 -2.70 2.55 4.06
CA GLY A 131 -2.79 1.11 3.84
C GLY A 131 -3.56 0.35 4.93
N ALA A 132 -3.10 -0.87 5.20
CA ALA A 132 -3.66 -1.73 6.24
C ALA A 132 -3.48 -1.14 7.65
N GLN A 133 -2.40 -0.38 7.90
CA GLN A 133 -2.18 0.28 9.19
C GLN A 133 -3.24 1.34 9.48
N LEU A 134 -3.57 2.21 8.51
CA LEU A 134 -4.67 3.17 8.68
C LEU A 134 -5.99 2.42 8.88
N SER A 135 -6.24 1.41 8.05
CA SER A 135 -7.49 0.65 8.04
C SER A 135 -7.75 -0.07 9.37
N TRP A 136 -6.77 -0.76 9.94
CA TRP A 136 -6.99 -1.70 11.06
C TRP A 136 -6.20 -1.37 12.33
N GLY A 137 -5.16 -0.55 12.22
CA GLY A 137 -4.46 0.03 13.35
C GLY A 137 -5.12 1.31 13.87
N CYS A 138 -5.80 2.08 13.01
CA CYS A 138 -6.44 3.35 13.39
C CYS A 138 -7.97 3.30 13.32
N LEU A 139 -8.56 2.86 12.20
CA LEU A 139 -10.01 2.93 11.99
C LEU A 139 -10.74 1.72 12.58
N GLY A 140 -10.48 0.52 12.07
CA GLY A 140 -11.10 -0.76 12.48
C GLY A 140 -10.37 -1.46 13.62
N THR A 141 -10.21 -0.77 14.76
CA THR A 141 -9.61 -1.32 15.99
C THR A 141 -10.45 -2.48 16.56
N GLU A 142 -9.87 -3.29 17.46
CA GLU A 142 -10.57 -4.41 18.10
C GLU A 142 -11.87 -4.00 18.77
N GLU A 143 -11.81 -2.94 19.59
CA GLU A 143 -12.97 -2.43 20.35
C GLU A 143 -14.12 -2.02 19.43
N ARG A 144 -13.82 -1.29 18.36
CA ARG A 144 -14.80 -0.86 17.36
C ARG A 144 -15.40 -2.04 16.60
N MET A 145 -14.57 -2.99 16.18
CA MET A 145 -15.07 -4.20 15.51
C MET A 145 -15.99 -4.99 16.44
N ALA A 146 -15.64 -5.15 17.72
CA ALA A 146 -16.52 -5.80 18.70
C ALA A 146 -17.85 -5.03 18.89
N GLN A 147 -17.83 -3.70 18.84
CA GLN A 147 -19.07 -2.90 18.85
C GLN A 147 -19.93 -3.18 17.62
N PHE A 148 -19.33 -3.17 16.43
CA PHE A 148 -20.03 -3.42 15.17
C PHE A 148 -20.63 -4.83 15.12
N GLU A 149 -19.90 -5.83 15.61
CA GLU A 149 -20.39 -7.19 15.71
C GLU A 149 -21.66 -7.29 16.57
N ARG A 150 -21.68 -6.63 17.74
CA ARG A 150 -22.88 -6.63 18.61
C ARG A 150 -24.12 -6.09 17.90
N LEU A 151 -23.98 -4.99 17.15
CA LEU A 151 -25.09 -4.40 16.40
C LEU A 151 -25.55 -5.33 15.27
N LEU A 152 -24.61 -5.96 14.56
CA LEU A 152 -24.95 -6.94 13.53
C LEU A 152 -25.68 -8.16 14.13
N GLN A 153 -25.23 -8.68 15.27
CA GLN A 153 -25.93 -9.79 15.95
C GLN A 153 -27.34 -9.38 16.41
N GLN A 154 -27.50 -8.15 16.91
CA GLN A 154 -28.81 -7.60 17.24
C GLN A 154 -29.72 -7.54 16.00
N ALA A 155 -29.22 -7.05 14.86
CA ALA A 155 -29.95 -7.05 13.60
C ALA A 155 -30.37 -8.46 13.16
N LYS A 156 -29.46 -9.44 13.23
CA LYS A 156 -29.77 -10.84 12.92
C LYS A 156 -30.87 -11.41 13.81
N SER A 157 -30.89 -11.06 15.10
CA SER A 157 -31.92 -11.51 16.04
C SER A 157 -33.30 -10.87 15.82
N LEU A 158 -33.33 -9.64 15.27
CA LEU A 158 -34.56 -8.88 15.05
C LEU A 158 -35.18 -9.10 13.67
N ALA A 159 -34.42 -9.60 12.69
CA ALA A 159 -34.94 -9.91 11.35
C ALA A 159 -35.99 -11.03 11.43
N LYS A 160 -37.23 -10.74 11.04
CA LYS A 160 -38.39 -11.64 11.18
C LYS A 160 -38.68 -12.38 9.88
N THR A 161 -38.72 -11.65 8.77
CA THR A 161 -39.07 -12.21 7.46
C THR A 161 -37.85 -12.77 6.75
N ASP A 162 -38.06 -13.68 5.80
CA ASP A 162 -36.97 -14.26 4.99
C ASP A 162 -36.21 -13.18 4.20
N ARG A 163 -36.93 -12.15 3.72
CA ARG A 163 -36.32 -11.01 3.03
C ARG A 163 -35.39 -10.22 3.94
N GLU A 164 -35.84 -9.89 5.15
CA GLU A 164 -35.03 -9.16 6.13
C GLU A 164 -33.77 -9.95 6.50
N LYS A 165 -33.93 -11.25 6.81
CA LYS A 165 -32.79 -12.14 7.14
C LYS A 165 -31.79 -12.18 5.98
N ARG A 166 -32.29 -12.34 4.75
CA ARG A 166 -31.43 -12.39 3.57
C ARG A 166 -30.68 -11.08 3.34
N ASN A 167 -31.33 -9.93 3.58
CA ASN A 167 -30.68 -8.63 3.45
C ASN A 167 -29.59 -8.41 4.51
N VAL A 168 -29.81 -8.85 5.76
CA VAL A 168 -28.77 -8.83 6.80
C VAL A 168 -27.61 -9.77 6.43
N GLU A 169 -27.89 -10.98 5.92
CA GLU A 169 -26.86 -11.91 5.43
C GLU A 169 -26.04 -11.32 4.28
N LEU A 170 -26.67 -10.58 3.36
CA LEU A 170 -25.96 -9.92 2.26
C LEU A 170 -25.01 -8.84 2.77
N PHE A 171 -25.41 -8.06 3.78
CA PHE A 171 -24.51 -7.12 4.44
C PHE A 171 -23.36 -7.85 5.14
N GLU A 172 -23.64 -8.96 5.83
CA GLU A 172 -22.64 -9.77 6.50
C GLU A 172 -21.60 -10.33 5.50
N LEU A 173 -22.05 -10.79 4.35
CA LEU A 173 -21.18 -11.32 3.30
C LEU A 173 -20.37 -10.21 2.60
N GLY A 174 -21.03 -9.13 2.18
CA GLY A 174 -20.44 -8.09 1.34
C GLY A 174 -19.54 -7.12 2.11
N THR A 175 -19.89 -6.81 3.36
CA THR A 175 -19.21 -5.78 4.16
C THR A 175 -18.52 -6.38 5.38
N TRP A 176 -19.26 -7.07 6.24
CA TRP A 176 -18.72 -7.53 7.52
C TRP A 176 -17.57 -8.55 7.33
N SER A 177 -17.79 -9.57 6.51
CA SER A 177 -16.78 -10.62 6.22
C SER A 177 -15.54 -10.04 5.56
N TYR A 178 -15.69 -9.03 4.68
CA TYR A 178 -14.57 -8.32 4.10
C TYR A 178 -13.75 -7.60 5.18
N MET A 179 -14.41 -6.90 6.10
CA MET A 179 -13.77 -6.16 7.18
C MET A 179 -13.08 -7.09 8.20
N THR A 180 -13.74 -8.16 8.64
CA THR A 180 -13.15 -9.11 9.60
C THR A 180 -11.96 -9.84 9.00
N ALA A 181 -12.04 -10.26 7.73
CA ALA A 181 -10.90 -10.85 7.02
C ALA A 181 -9.73 -9.85 6.90
N GLY A 182 -10.01 -8.57 6.67
CA GLY A 182 -9.00 -7.52 6.64
C GLY A 182 -8.30 -7.33 7.97
N ARG A 183 -9.08 -7.22 9.05
CA ARG A 183 -8.54 -7.12 10.40
C ARG A 183 -7.71 -8.34 10.79
N GLN A 184 -8.21 -9.54 10.50
CA GLN A 184 -7.51 -10.79 10.83
C GLN A 184 -6.15 -10.84 10.11
N LYS A 185 -6.13 -10.60 8.80
CA LYS A 185 -4.88 -10.52 8.01
C LYS A 185 -3.91 -9.49 8.58
N PHE A 186 -4.42 -8.32 9.00
CA PHE A 186 -3.59 -7.29 9.63
C PHE A 186 -2.99 -7.76 10.96
N VAL A 187 -3.78 -8.38 11.84
CA VAL A 187 -3.32 -8.90 13.13
C VAL A 187 -2.26 -9.98 12.93
N ASP A 188 -2.48 -10.90 11.99
CA ASP A 188 -1.51 -11.96 11.69
C ASP A 188 -0.21 -11.40 11.11
N ARG A 189 -0.33 -10.40 10.22
CA ARG A 189 0.81 -9.63 9.71
C ARG A 189 1.62 -8.96 10.83
N GLN A 190 0.97 -8.40 11.85
CA GLN A 190 1.67 -7.75 12.97
C GLN A 190 2.48 -8.74 13.84
N LYS A 191 2.09 -10.02 13.87
CA LYS A 191 2.83 -11.07 14.61
C LYS A 191 4.11 -11.48 13.91
N ALA A 192 4.18 -11.30 12.58
CA ALA A 192 5.36 -11.69 11.81
C ALA A 192 6.56 -10.80 12.16
N PRO A 193 7.74 -11.37 12.45
CA PRO A 193 8.92 -10.59 12.76
C PRO A 193 9.32 -9.74 11.55
N ILE A 194 9.78 -8.51 11.83
CA ILE A 194 10.44 -7.68 10.83
C ILE A 194 11.95 -7.92 11.01
N PRO A 195 12.69 -8.37 9.98
CA PRO A 195 14.12 -8.58 10.10
C PRO A 195 14.86 -7.32 10.51
N SER A 196 16.04 -7.52 11.09
CA SER A 196 17.00 -6.47 11.34
C SER A 196 18.40 -7.01 11.12
N ALA A 197 19.29 -6.18 10.58
CA ALA A 197 20.70 -6.51 10.40
C ALA A 197 21.57 -5.33 10.80
N LYS A 198 22.83 -5.63 11.08
CA LYS A 198 23.86 -4.63 11.30
C LYS A 198 24.83 -4.68 10.12
N ALA A 199 25.07 -3.54 9.50
CA ALA A 199 26.06 -3.38 8.46
C ALA A 199 27.38 -3.02 9.14
N PRO A 200 28.35 -3.94 9.24
CA PRO A 200 29.64 -3.63 9.82
C PRO A 200 30.42 -2.67 8.92
N ARG A 201 31.27 -1.87 9.55
CA ARG A 201 32.20 -1.01 8.85
C ARG A 201 33.38 -1.82 8.27
N VAL A 202 33.58 -1.72 6.97
CA VAL A 202 34.73 -2.27 6.24
C VAL A 202 35.72 -1.16 5.86
N PRO A 203 36.97 -1.49 5.45
CA PRO A 203 37.90 -0.49 4.91
C PRO A 203 37.31 0.31 3.75
N ASP A 204 37.77 1.55 3.56
CA ASP A 204 37.32 2.42 2.46
C ASP A 204 37.53 1.74 1.11
N ALA A 205 36.43 1.40 0.44
CA ALA A 205 36.42 0.84 -0.90
C ALA A 205 36.03 1.88 -1.96
N SER A 206 35.68 3.10 -1.55
CA SER A 206 35.39 4.24 -2.43
C SER A 206 34.31 3.94 -3.50
N GLY A 207 33.35 3.09 -3.14
CA GLY A 207 32.30 2.61 -4.02
C GLY A 207 32.78 1.63 -5.10
N VAL A 208 34.02 1.13 -5.03
CA VAL A 208 34.57 0.14 -5.98
C VAL A 208 34.28 -1.26 -5.46
N LEU A 209 33.34 -1.95 -6.10
CA LEU A 209 32.77 -3.22 -5.62
C LEU A 209 33.79 -4.35 -5.45
N ASN A 210 34.86 -4.35 -6.25
CA ASN A 210 35.93 -5.34 -6.18
C ASN A 210 36.92 -5.09 -5.02
N TYR A 211 36.86 -3.94 -4.37
CA TYR A 211 37.72 -3.62 -3.22
C TYR A 211 37.04 -3.91 -1.87
N VAL A 212 35.75 -4.22 -1.89
CA VAL A 212 34.98 -4.53 -0.69
C VAL A 212 35.41 -5.88 -0.14
N GLN A 213 35.71 -5.91 1.17
CA GLN A 213 36.02 -7.14 1.92
C GLN A 213 34.74 -7.86 2.32
N TRP A 214 34.12 -8.58 1.38
CA TRP A 214 32.84 -9.28 1.55
C TRP A 214 32.83 -10.37 2.63
N GLU A 215 34.01 -10.86 3.02
CA GLU A 215 34.18 -11.77 4.16
C GLU A 215 33.97 -11.10 5.52
N LYS A 216 34.04 -9.76 5.58
CA LYS A 216 33.73 -8.96 6.77
C LYS A 216 32.30 -8.41 6.76
N ALA A 217 31.57 -8.56 5.66
CA ALA A 217 30.18 -8.17 5.57
C ALA A 217 29.31 -9.11 6.43
N ALA A 218 28.24 -8.57 7.02
CA ALA A 218 27.28 -9.37 7.76
C ALA A 218 26.32 -10.07 6.80
N ALA A 219 25.99 -11.32 7.08
CA ALA A 219 24.93 -12.03 6.37
C ALA A 219 23.55 -11.47 6.77
N LEU A 220 22.64 -11.37 5.79
CA LEU A 220 21.22 -11.14 6.02
C LEU A 220 20.53 -12.44 6.45
N ASP A 221 19.36 -12.37 7.10
CA ASP A 221 18.56 -13.56 7.45
C ASP A 221 18.25 -14.37 6.18
N GLU A 222 18.45 -15.68 6.24
CA GLU A 222 18.25 -16.63 5.13
C GLU A 222 16.76 -16.88 4.80
N ARG A 223 15.83 -16.39 5.63
CA ARG A 223 14.39 -16.52 5.40
C ARG A 223 13.90 -15.45 4.43
N TRP A 224 13.59 -15.91 3.22
CA TRP A 224 12.90 -15.15 2.19
C TRP A 224 11.48 -15.68 2.02
N TYR A 225 10.60 -14.88 1.44
CA TYR A 225 9.17 -15.14 1.40
C TYR A 225 8.62 -15.09 -0.02
N ASP A 226 7.80 -16.09 -0.36
CA ASP A 226 7.11 -16.15 -1.64
C ASP A 226 6.11 -14.99 -1.74
N ARG A 227 6.28 -14.17 -2.79
CA ARG A 227 5.45 -13.01 -3.12
C ARG A 227 5.22 -12.05 -1.94
N GLY A 228 6.19 -11.96 -1.04
CA GLY A 228 6.08 -11.20 0.20
C GLY A 228 4.88 -11.59 1.05
N GLY A 229 4.44 -12.84 0.99
CA GLY A 229 3.44 -13.41 1.88
C GLY A 229 4.03 -13.90 3.20
N ALA A 230 3.38 -14.89 3.78
CA ALA A 230 3.81 -15.59 4.99
C ALA A 230 4.69 -16.81 4.71
N GLU A 231 4.52 -17.40 3.52
CA GLU A 231 5.15 -18.64 3.14
C GLU A 231 6.63 -18.42 2.79
N PRO A 232 7.55 -19.31 3.24
CA PRO A 232 8.93 -19.27 2.80
C PRO A 232 9.04 -19.40 1.28
N SER A 233 10.03 -18.71 0.70
CA SER A 233 10.38 -18.91 -0.70
C SER A 233 10.80 -20.36 -0.93
N ALA A 234 10.37 -20.92 -2.07
CA ALA A 234 10.86 -22.22 -2.55
C ALA A 234 12.31 -22.14 -3.06
N ARG A 235 12.81 -20.93 -3.31
CA ARG A 235 14.16 -20.65 -3.81
C ARG A 235 15.08 -20.26 -2.65
N LYS A 236 16.38 -20.38 -2.88
CA LYS A 236 17.40 -20.00 -1.91
C LYS A 236 18.10 -18.73 -2.37
N PHE A 237 18.14 -17.77 -1.46
CA PHE A 237 18.78 -16.49 -1.68
C PHE A 237 19.71 -16.19 -0.51
N GLU A 238 20.84 -15.56 -0.82
CA GLU A 238 21.77 -15.08 0.18
C GLU A 238 21.95 -13.57 0.00
N GLY A 239 22.13 -12.88 1.13
CA GLY A 239 22.40 -11.46 1.15
C GLY A 239 23.53 -11.15 2.11
N ARG A 240 24.38 -10.16 1.77
CA ARG A 240 25.37 -9.59 2.68
C ARG A 240 25.30 -8.07 2.65
N VAL A 241 25.61 -7.46 3.79
CA VAL A 241 25.58 -6.01 3.97
C VAL A 241 26.82 -5.51 4.72
N ALA A 242 27.36 -4.37 4.30
CA ALA A 242 28.47 -3.66 4.94
C ALA A 242 28.43 -2.17 4.58
N HIS A 243 29.25 -1.33 5.20
CA HIS A 243 29.50 0.03 4.71
C HIS A 243 30.95 0.45 4.95
N ASP A 244 31.45 1.47 4.25
CA ASP A 244 32.75 2.09 4.57
C ASP A 244 32.63 3.46 5.25
N GLY A 245 31.40 3.94 5.41
CA GLY A 245 31.06 5.27 5.93
C GLY A 245 30.76 6.30 4.85
N LYS A 246 30.92 5.96 3.57
CA LYS A 246 30.48 6.75 2.41
C LYS A 246 29.46 5.99 1.56
N TYR A 247 29.57 4.67 1.48
CA TYR A 247 28.68 3.79 0.73
C TYR A 247 28.14 2.67 1.62
N LEU A 248 26.86 2.32 1.41
CA LEU A 248 26.27 1.04 1.80
C LEU A 248 26.56 0.03 0.70
N TYR A 249 27.08 -1.14 1.07
CA TYR A 249 27.40 -2.24 0.18
C TYR A 249 26.42 -3.38 0.39
N LEU A 250 25.91 -3.93 -0.72
CA LEU A 250 25.05 -5.11 -0.73
C LEU A 250 25.59 -6.13 -1.73
N GLU A 251 25.62 -7.40 -1.33
CA GLU A 251 25.83 -8.54 -2.23
C GLU A 251 24.60 -9.44 -2.11
N LEU A 252 23.97 -9.75 -3.25
CA LEU A 252 22.75 -10.53 -3.37
C LEU A 252 23.03 -11.72 -4.28
N THR A 253 22.67 -12.92 -3.85
CA THR A 253 22.95 -14.16 -4.58
C THR A 253 21.68 -14.96 -4.80
N ASP A 254 21.52 -15.45 -6.03
CA ASP A 254 20.47 -16.36 -6.46
C ASP A 254 21.10 -17.63 -7.04
N ASP A 255 20.81 -18.79 -6.43
CA ASP A 255 21.20 -20.10 -6.97
C ASP A 255 20.24 -20.48 -8.12
N CYS A 256 20.58 -20.06 -9.34
CA CYS A 256 19.76 -20.25 -10.53
C CYS A 256 20.56 -20.65 -11.77
N ASP A 257 19.88 -21.23 -12.76
CA ASP A 257 20.43 -21.46 -14.09
C ASP A 257 20.59 -20.12 -14.82
N THR A 258 21.81 -19.60 -14.87
CA THR A 258 22.06 -18.24 -15.40
C THR A 258 21.83 -18.13 -16.90
N SER A 259 21.78 -19.24 -17.63
CA SER A 259 21.43 -19.25 -19.05
C SER A 259 19.95 -18.90 -19.31
N LYS A 260 19.11 -18.96 -18.27
CA LYS A 260 17.68 -18.65 -18.33
C LYS A 260 17.34 -17.23 -17.87
N LEU A 261 18.33 -16.46 -17.42
CA LEU A 261 18.11 -15.08 -17.01
C LEU A 261 17.71 -14.21 -18.21
N VAL A 262 16.65 -13.43 -18.03
CA VAL A 262 16.14 -12.52 -19.06
C VAL A 262 16.42 -11.08 -18.63
N SER A 263 17.27 -10.40 -19.39
CA SER A 263 17.54 -8.97 -19.19
C SER A 263 16.51 -8.09 -19.91
N SER A 264 16.25 -6.92 -19.34
CA SER A 264 15.51 -5.84 -20.00
C SER A 264 16.37 -4.59 -20.14
N ALA A 265 16.14 -3.82 -21.20
CA ALA A 265 16.77 -2.51 -21.41
C ALA A 265 16.32 -1.46 -20.38
N MET A 266 15.25 -1.72 -19.62
CA MET A 266 14.78 -0.86 -18.52
C MET A 266 15.01 -1.50 -17.15
N VAL A 267 15.77 -2.59 -17.07
CA VAL A 267 15.88 -3.51 -15.92
C VAL A 267 14.60 -4.32 -15.69
N PHE A 268 13.45 -3.66 -15.55
CA PHE A 268 12.13 -4.29 -15.42
C PHE A 268 11.59 -4.80 -16.77
N PRO A 269 10.67 -5.79 -16.80
CA PRO A 269 10.01 -6.44 -15.65
C PRO A 269 10.47 -7.89 -15.45
N TYR A 270 11.66 -8.26 -15.92
CA TYR A 270 12.10 -9.66 -15.96
C TYR A 270 13.01 -10.00 -14.77
N ASP A 271 14.18 -10.57 -15.02
CA ASP A 271 15.10 -10.89 -13.96
C ASP A 271 15.75 -9.61 -13.44
N ASP A 272 15.49 -9.28 -12.18
CA ASP A 272 16.15 -8.21 -11.47
C ASP A 272 16.22 -8.48 -9.96
N TRP A 273 17.10 -7.73 -9.31
CA TRP A 273 17.08 -7.48 -7.87
C TRP A 273 16.61 -6.05 -7.64
N GLU A 274 15.61 -5.86 -6.80
CA GLU A 274 15.12 -4.54 -6.38
C GLU A 274 15.40 -4.29 -4.90
N VAL A 275 16.08 -3.19 -4.59
CA VAL A 275 16.39 -2.77 -3.21
C VAL A 275 15.63 -1.50 -2.89
N PHE A 276 14.77 -1.56 -1.88
CA PHE A 276 13.98 -0.45 -1.38
C PHE A 276 14.61 0.12 -0.13
N VAL A 277 14.90 1.42 -0.05
CA VAL A 277 15.56 2.06 1.08
C VAL A 277 14.79 3.30 1.54
N ALA A 278 14.59 3.45 2.85
CA ALA A 278 13.83 4.55 3.45
C ALA A 278 14.42 5.02 4.78
N ALA A 279 14.14 6.28 5.15
CA ALA A 279 14.46 6.83 6.47
C ALA A 279 13.55 6.28 7.59
N GLN A 280 12.39 5.76 7.21
CA GLN A 280 11.34 5.28 8.10
C GLN A 280 10.52 4.20 7.40
N ARG A 281 9.70 3.46 8.15
CA ARG A 281 8.74 2.49 7.59
C ARG A 281 7.51 3.17 6.97
N ALA A 282 7.74 4.06 6.01
CA ALA A 282 6.71 4.78 5.26
C ALA A 282 7.34 5.48 4.04
N VAL A 283 6.50 6.02 3.16
CA VAL A 283 6.95 6.98 2.14
C VAL A 283 7.50 8.27 2.80
N PRO A 284 8.51 8.94 2.20
CA PRO A 284 9.16 8.58 0.94
C PRO A 284 10.23 7.49 1.09
N TYR A 285 10.49 6.77 0.00
CA TYR A 285 11.58 5.79 -0.11
C TYR A 285 12.13 5.77 -1.55
N ARG A 286 13.32 5.19 -1.72
CA ARG A 286 13.97 4.97 -3.02
C ARG A 286 14.03 3.50 -3.36
N GLN A 287 13.99 3.18 -4.64
CA GLN A 287 14.11 1.83 -5.18
C GLN A 287 15.27 1.80 -6.17
N TYR A 288 16.16 0.84 -6.01
CA TYR A 288 17.29 0.61 -6.90
C TYR A 288 17.17 -0.79 -7.47
N ALA A 289 17.00 -0.91 -8.79
CA ALA A 289 16.85 -2.19 -9.45
C ALA A 289 18.07 -2.49 -10.32
N VAL A 290 18.59 -3.72 -10.27
CA VAL A 290 19.73 -4.19 -11.06
C VAL A 290 19.38 -5.47 -11.79
N GLY A 291 19.56 -5.48 -13.10
CA GLY A 291 19.33 -6.65 -13.96
C GLY A 291 20.59 -7.49 -14.20
N PRO A 292 20.47 -8.66 -14.86
CA PRO A 292 21.58 -9.56 -15.15
C PRO A 292 22.73 -8.93 -15.95
N SER A 293 22.45 -7.91 -16.75
CA SER A 293 23.46 -7.14 -17.49
C SER A 293 24.28 -6.18 -16.63
N GLY A 294 23.90 -5.99 -15.36
CA GLY A 294 24.47 -4.96 -14.47
C GLY A 294 23.88 -3.57 -14.69
N LEU A 295 22.94 -3.41 -15.63
CA LEU A 295 22.18 -2.17 -15.80
C LEU A 295 21.41 -1.87 -14.52
N ILE A 296 21.39 -0.58 -14.13
CA ILE A 296 20.72 -0.08 -12.95
C ILE A 296 19.65 0.96 -13.31
N THR A 297 18.53 0.90 -12.60
CA THR A 297 17.50 1.93 -12.58
C THR A 297 17.27 2.39 -11.14
N ALA A 298 17.12 3.70 -10.93
CA ALA A 298 16.80 4.28 -9.63
C ALA A 298 15.49 5.07 -9.70
N LEU A 299 14.59 4.82 -8.76
CA LEU A 299 13.27 5.44 -8.67
C LEU A 299 13.03 6.03 -7.28
N ALA A 300 12.47 7.24 -7.23
CA ALA A 300 11.95 7.86 -6.03
C ALA A 300 10.44 7.64 -5.91
N HIS A 301 9.98 7.41 -4.69
CA HIS A 301 8.58 7.18 -4.36
C HIS A 301 8.14 8.10 -3.25
N GLY A 302 7.21 9.00 -3.55
CA GLY A 302 6.65 9.94 -2.58
C GLY A 302 7.46 11.22 -2.37
N GLU A 303 8.66 11.34 -2.94
CA GLU A 303 9.54 12.52 -2.79
C GLU A 303 8.99 13.76 -3.52
N ILE A 304 8.42 13.56 -4.71
CA ILE A 304 7.95 14.66 -5.56
C ILE A 304 6.43 14.60 -5.67
N ASN A 305 5.73 15.47 -4.93
CA ASN A 305 4.26 15.57 -4.96
C ASN A 305 3.57 14.20 -4.83
N PHE A 306 4.09 13.32 -3.97
CA PHE A 306 3.53 11.98 -3.74
C PHE A 306 3.57 11.03 -4.95
N ARG A 307 4.27 11.40 -6.03
CA ARG A 307 4.39 10.56 -7.20
C ARG A 307 5.21 9.32 -6.89
N MET A 308 4.78 8.20 -7.45
CA MET A 308 5.50 6.93 -7.46
C MET A 308 6.30 6.82 -8.76
N ASN A 309 7.33 5.96 -8.76
CA ASN A 309 8.13 5.64 -9.95
C ASN A 309 8.76 6.87 -10.62
N VAL A 310 9.25 7.84 -9.85
CA VAL A 310 9.91 9.02 -10.41
C VAL A 310 11.38 8.70 -10.67
N PRO A 311 11.89 8.73 -11.91
CA PRO A 311 13.30 8.43 -12.19
C PRO A 311 14.25 9.38 -11.45
N ILE A 312 15.35 8.82 -10.95
CA ILE A 312 16.47 9.57 -10.36
C ILE A 312 17.64 9.46 -11.33
N GLU A 313 17.99 10.56 -12.01
CA GLU A 313 19.09 10.56 -12.99
C GLU A 313 20.46 10.45 -12.30
N ASP A 314 20.74 11.35 -11.34
CA ASP A 314 22.02 11.40 -10.63
C ASP A 314 21.95 10.63 -9.29
N HIS A 315 21.74 9.32 -9.36
CA HIS A 315 21.58 8.48 -8.17
C HIS A 315 22.90 8.02 -7.53
N GLY A 316 24.03 8.11 -8.23
CA GLY A 316 25.37 7.78 -7.72
C GLY A 316 25.64 6.30 -7.39
N VAL A 317 24.60 5.45 -7.40
CA VAL A 317 24.71 4.00 -7.16
C VAL A 317 25.53 3.31 -8.25
N LYS A 318 26.44 2.45 -7.82
CA LYS A 318 27.23 1.57 -8.69
C LYS A 318 26.77 0.14 -8.53
N ALA A 319 26.68 -0.62 -9.62
CA ALA A 319 26.25 -2.01 -9.61
C ALA A 319 27.20 -2.88 -10.44
N MET A 320 27.31 -4.15 -10.05
CA MET A 320 27.97 -5.20 -10.82
C MET A 320 27.12 -6.46 -10.76
N SER A 321 26.94 -7.10 -11.91
CA SER A 321 26.24 -8.38 -12.04
C SER A 321 27.20 -9.42 -12.59
N ASP A 322 27.36 -10.54 -11.88
CA ASP A 322 28.17 -11.68 -12.26
C ASP A 322 27.28 -12.89 -12.54
N THR A 323 27.17 -13.24 -13.83
CA THR A 323 26.43 -14.40 -14.33
C THR A 323 27.37 -15.46 -14.91
N SER A 324 28.68 -15.36 -14.66
CA SER A 324 29.70 -16.23 -15.25
C SER A 324 29.62 -17.66 -14.73
N ASN A 325 29.09 -17.85 -13.53
CA ASN A 325 28.77 -19.16 -12.98
C ASN A 325 27.43 -19.65 -13.53
N PRO A 326 27.35 -20.82 -14.19
CA PRO A 326 26.11 -21.32 -14.79
C PRO A 326 24.99 -21.62 -13.79
N LYS A 327 25.29 -21.70 -12.49
CA LYS A 327 24.34 -22.09 -11.43
C LYS A 327 24.13 -21.02 -10.37
N LYS A 328 24.69 -19.83 -10.57
CA LYS A 328 24.69 -18.78 -9.56
C LYS A 328 24.77 -17.41 -10.18
N TRP A 329 23.82 -16.55 -9.83
CA TRP A 329 23.84 -15.14 -10.15
C TRP A 329 24.19 -14.33 -8.90
N VAL A 330 25.24 -13.50 -8.98
CA VAL A 330 25.65 -12.59 -7.90
C VAL A 330 25.51 -11.15 -8.37
N THR A 331 24.80 -10.33 -7.61
CA THR A 331 24.68 -8.88 -7.82
C THR A 331 25.29 -8.13 -6.65
N ARG A 332 26.14 -7.14 -6.94
CA ARG A 332 26.75 -6.27 -5.93
C ARG A 332 26.38 -4.82 -6.19
N MET A 333 26.09 -4.08 -5.13
CA MET A 333 25.72 -2.66 -5.19
C MET A 333 26.52 -1.83 -4.19
N ALA A 334 26.85 -0.61 -4.58
CA ALA A 334 27.41 0.43 -3.72
C ALA A 334 26.50 1.65 -3.80
N ILE A 335 25.73 1.88 -2.73
CA ILE A 335 24.75 2.95 -2.63
C ILE A 335 25.38 4.09 -1.81
N PRO A 336 25.59 5.29 -2.37
CA PRO A 336 26.16 6.41 -1.62
C PRO A 336 25.24 6.78 -0.46
N LEU A 337 25.74 6.77 0.78
CA LEU A 337 24.91 6.97 1.97
C LEU A 337 24.19 8.32 1.95
N GLN A 338 24.84 9.37 1.45
CA GLN A 338 24.27 10.73 1.34
C GLN A 338 23.18 10.85 0.26
N GLN A 339 23.07 9.86 -0.62
CA GLN A 339 22.05 9.80 -1.69
C GLN A 339 21.15 8.57 -1.57
N ALA A 340 21.35 7.72 -0.56
CA ALA A 340 20.58 6.49 -0.38
C ALA A 340 19.09 6.78 -0.18
N ILE A 341 18.79 7.89 0.48
CA ILE A 341 17.46 8.39 0.85
C ILE A 341 17.48 9.93 0.95
N PRO A 342 16.32 10.61 0.93
CA PRO A 342 16.25 12.05 1.21
C PRO A 342 16.88 12.40 2.56
N GLY A 343 17.84 13.33 2.56
CA GLY A 343 18.58 13.74 3.75
C GLY A 343 19.81 12.87 4.07
N GLY A 344 20.02 11.77 3.35
CA GLY A 344 21.12 10.85 3.59
C GLY A 344 20.97 10.01 4.86
N VAL A 345 21.97 9.18 5.12
CA VAL A 345 22.12 8.42 6.37
C VAL A 345 23.59 8.39 6.76
N ASN A 346 23.91 8.43 8.04
CA ASN A 346 25.27 8.46 8.57
C ASN A 346 25.62 7.15 9.30
N PRO A 347 26.91 6.80 9.44
CA PRO A 347 27.34 5.76 10.38
C PRO A 347 26.78 6.00 11.78
N GLY A 348 26.33 4.93 12.44
CA GLY A 348 25.58 4.95 13.70
C GLY A 348 24.06 5.12 13.54
N GLU A 349 23.57 5.50 12.37
CA GLU A 349 22.15 5.67 12.10
C GLU A 349 21.52 4.42 11.48
N LYS A 350 20.18 4.45 11.40
CA LYS A 350 19.37 3.37 10.85
C LYS A 350 18.83 3.76 9.48
N ALA A 351 18.87 2.82 8.56
CA ALA A 351 18.07 2.84 7.35
C ALA A 351 17.06 1.68 7.38
N TYR A 352 15.94 1.83 6.69
CA TYR A 352 14.94 0.77 6.55
C TYR A 352 14.97 0.22 5.14
N MET A 353 15.01 -1.11 4.99
CA MET A 353 15.23 -1.77 3.69
C MET A 353 14.33 -2.98 3.45
N ASN A 354 13.94 -3.22 2.21
CA ASN A 354 13.48 -4.53 1.74
C ASN A 354 14.18 -4.86 0.42
N ILE A 355 14.31 -6.14 0.13
CA ILE A 355 14.94 -6.64 -1.09
C ILE A 355 13.97 -7.58 -1.76
N ILE A 356 13.80 -7.41 -3.07
CA ILE A 356 12.92 -8.22 -3.90
C ILE A 356 13.74 -8.86 -5.01
N ARG A 357 13.48 -10.14 -5.27
CA ARG A 357 13.93 -10.86 -6.46
C ARG A 357 12.74 -11.04 -7.40
N VAL A 358 12.76 -10.40 -8.57
CA VAL A 358 11.74 -10.62 -9.61
C VAL A 358 12.24 -11.69 -10.57
N THR A 359 11.64 -12.88 -10.55
CA THR A 359 12.11 -14.02 -11.34
C THR A 359 11.41 -14.07 -12.69
N GLY A 360 12.18 -14.10 -13.78
CA GLY A 360 11.67 -14.17 -15.15
C GLY A 360 10.96 -15.50 -15.46
N PRO A 361 10.06 -15.53 -16.47
CA PRO A 361 9.24 -16.72 -16.76
C PRO A 361 10.02 -17.99 -17.10
N ALA A 362 11.21 -17.83 -17.69
CA ALA A 362 12.09 -18.95 -18.03
C ALA A 362 12.62 -19.69 -16.79
N LEU A 363 12.84 -18.96 -15.69
CA LEU A 363 13.27 -19.52 -14.41
C LEU A 363 12.11 -20.03 -13.57
N THR A 364 10.93 -19.39 -13.62
CA THR A 364 9.77 -19.86 -12.85
C THR A 364 9.17 -21.14 -13.41
N GLY A 365 9.26 -21.37 -14.73
CA GLY A 365 8.63 -22.50 -15.40
C GLY A 365 7.09 -22.44 -15.45
N THR A 366 6.48 -21.36 -14.96
CA THR A 366 5.01 -21.18 -14.89
C THR A 366 4.45 -20.26 -15.98
N GLY A 367 5.33 -19.65 -16.79
CA GLY A 367 4.96 -18.64 -17.80
C GLY A 367 4.70 -17.25 -17.22
N GLY A 368 4.65 -17.09 -15.90
CA GLY A 368 4.54 -15.80 -15.21
C GLY A 368 5.81 -15.38 -14.47
N LEU A 369 5.82 -14.14 -13.97
CA LEU A 369 6.85 -13.64 -13.08
C LEU A 369 6.74 -14.24 -11.68
N GLY A 370 7.88 -14.56 -11.09
CA GLY A 370 8.03 -14.89 -9.68
C GLY A 370 8.44 -13.64 -8.91
N ILE A 371 8.05 -13.54 -7.65
CA ILE A 371 8.46 -12.45 -6.78
C ILE A 371 8.80 -13.09 -5.46
N ASP A 372 10.00 -12.86 -4.95
CA ASP A 372 10.43 -13.30 -3.63
C ASP A 372 10.98 -12.10 -2.87
N THR A 373 10.71 -12.01 -1.57
CA THR A 373 11.10 -10.83 -0.77
C THR A 373 11.83 -11.24 0.49
N TRP A 374 12.76 -10.39 0.93
CA TRP A 374 13.48 -10.63 2.18
C TRP A 374 12.59 -10.44 3.41
N VAL A 375 11.62 -9.52 3.33
CA VAL A 375 10.67 -9.28 4.41
C VAL A 375 9.28 -9.83 4.09
N SER A 376 8.68 -10.52 5.05
CA SER A 376 7.30 -11.02 4.96
C SER A 376 6.26 -9.90 5.00
N TYR A 377 5.13 -10.11 4.33
CA TYR A 377 4.04 -9.15 4.18
C TYR A 377 4.49 -7.76 3.67
N CYS A 378 5.52 -7.78 2.82
CA CYS A 378 6.20 -6.60 2.29
C CYS A 378 6.58 -6.83 0.83
N THR A 379 5.69 -6.41 -0.06
CA THR A 379 5.83 -6.47 -1.52
C THR A 379 6.20 -5.10 -2.11
N VAL A 380 6.13 -4.97 -3.43
CA VAL A 380 6.38 -3.72 -4.14
C VAL A 380 5.46 -2.62 -3.58
N HIS A 381 6.07 -1.51 -3.17
CA HIS A 381 5.42 -0.34 -2.58
C HIS A 381 4.82 -0.49 -1.17
N GLU A 382 5.12 -1.56 -0.43
CA GLU A 382 4.72 -1.72 0.98
C GLU A 382 5.84 -1.32 1.95
N ALA A 383 5.99 -0.02 2.20
CA ALA A 383 7.09 0.51 3.00
C ALA A 383 6.92 0.38 4.53
N ASP A 384 5.76 -0.06 5.02
CA ASP A 384 5.45 -0.11 6.47
C ASP A 384 6.09 -1.29 7.21
N ARG A 385 6.77 -2.18 6.49
CA ARG A 385 7.44 -3.36 7.06
C ARG A 385 8.91 -3.50 6.70
N LEU A 386 9.53 -2.47 6.13
CA LEU A 386 10.95 -2.50 5.80
C LEU A 386 11.81 -2.91 7.02
N ALA A 387 12.75 -3.84 6.79
CA ALA A 387 13.71 -4.33 7.77
C ALA A 387 14.64 -3.21 8.25
N GLU A 388 15.12 -3.28 9.48
CA GLU A 388 16.05 -2.27 10.02
C GLU A 388 17.50 -2.64 9.70
N ILE A 389 18.27 -1.71 9.13
CA ILE A 389 19.72 -1.83 8.91
C ILE A 389 20.41 -0.76 9.75
N LEU A 390 21.16 -1.17 10.77
CA LEU A 390 22.02 -0.29 11.55
C LEU A 390 23.40 -0.21 10.89
N LEU A 391 23.87 0.99 10.57
CA LEU A 391 25.25 1.22 10.11
C LEU A 391 26.16 1.32 11.34
N GLU A 392 27.09 0.38 11.56
CA GLU A 392 27.91 0.34 12.79
C GLU A 392 29.08 1.34 12.86
#